data_AF-A0A523HJB3-F1
#
_entry.id   AF-A0A523HJB3-F1
#
_cell.length_a   1.000
_cell.length_b   1.000
_cell.length_c   1.000
_cell.angle_alpha   90.00
_cell.angle_beta   90.00
_cell.angle_gamma   90.00
#
_symmetry.space_group_name_H-M   'P 1'
#
loop_
_entity.id
_entity.type
_entity.pdbx_description
1 polymer ?
#
loop_
_entity_poly.entity_id
_entity_poly.type
_entity_poly.pdbx_seq_one_letter_code
_entity_poly.pdbx_strand_id
1 'polypeptide(L)'
;KFEQAQTQLGSALGRLLVTIERYPDLKSNQNFIRLQDELAGTENRITVERRRFNQTVQLYNQRVRTFPTMIFAGMFGFQQRPYFEASAEAQETPKVDFSSGSN
;
A
#
# COMPACT_ATOMS: atom_id res chain seq x y z
N LYS A 1 -10.30 7.15 -4.87
CA LYS A 1 -10.79 7.30 -3.47
C LYS A 1 -9.82 6.69 -2.46
N PHE A 2 -9.49 5.38 -2.53
CA PHE A 2 -8.52 4.76 -1.61
C PHE A 2 -7.11 5.39 -1.72
N GLU A 3 -6.57 5.51 -2.94
CA GLU A 3 -5.26 6.14 -3.14
C GLU A 3 -5.21 7.59 -2.66
N GLN A 4 -6.25 8.38 -2.92
CA GLN A 4 -6.33 9.77 -2.46
C GLN A 4 -6.28 9.87 -0.93
N ALA A 5 -6.96 8.95 -0.22
CA ALA A 5 -6.90 8.90 1.25
C ALA A 5 -5.50 8.51 1.74
N GLN A 6 -4.84 7.57 1.05
CA GLN A 6 -3.47 7.16 1.34
C GLN A 6 -2.46 8.31 1.12
N THR A 7 -2.57 9.05 0.01
CA THR A 7 -1.73 10.21 -0.28
C THR A 7 -1.93 11.34 0.75
N GLN A 8 -3.17 11.59 1.16
CA GLN A 8 -3.48 12.58 2.19
C GLN A 8 -2.89 12.18 3.55
N LEU A 9 -3.00 10.90 3.92
CA LEU A 9 -2.39 10.37 5.13
C LEU A 9 -0.86 10.51 5.09
N GLY A 10 -0.21 10.09 4.00
CA GLY A 10 1.24 10.25 3.81
C GLY A 10 1.70 11.71 3.93
N SER A 11 0.95 12.65 3.33
CA SER A 11 1.23 14.09 3.42
C SER A 11 1.06 14.65 4.85
N ALA A 12 0.08 14.16 5.61
CA ALA A 12 -0.11 14.54 7.00
C ALA A 12 1.02 13.99 7.89
N LEU A 13 1.44 12.75 7.66
CA LEU A 13 2.57 12.12 8.37
C LEU A 13 3.89 12.81 8.08
N GLY A 14 4.16 13.20 6.83
CA GLY A 14 5.35 13.97 6.49
C GLY A 14 5.44 15.30 7.26
N ARG A 15 4.32 16.02 7.36
CA ARG A 15 4.24 17.27 8.16
C ARG A 15 4.42 17.02 9.67
N LEU A 16 3.91 15.91 10.16
CA LEU A 16 4.08 15.50 11.56
C LEU A 16 5.55 15.20 11.88
N LEU A 17 6.26 14.48 11.01
CA LEU A 17 7.69 14.18 11.17
C LEU A 17 8.55 15.46 11.22
N VAL A 18 8.30 16.43 10.34
CA VAL A 18 8.99 17.73 10.37
C VAL A 18 8.74 18.49 11.68
N THR A 19 7.54 18.35 12.25
CA THR A 19 7.21 18.98 13.54
C THR A 19 7.98 18.32 14.68
N ILE A 20 8.15 17.00 14.66
CA ILE A 20 8.83 16.25 15.72
C ILE A 20 10.33 16.54 15.77
N GLU A 21 10.97 16.74 14.61
CA GLU A 21 12.38 17.18 14.57
C GLU A 21 12.60 18.55 15.26
N ARG A 22 11.56 19.38 15.37
CA ARG A 22 11.60 20.66 16.10
C ARG A 22 11.29 20.52 17.60
N TYR A 23 10.73 19.39 18.03
CA TYR A 23 10.29 19.13 19.40
C TYR A 23 10.71 17.72 19.85
N PRO A 24 11.97 17.56 20.31
CA PRO A 24 12.55 16.27 20.69
C PRO A 24 11.74 15.51 21.76
N ASP A 25 11.07 16.23 22.66
CA ASP A 25 10.22 15.63 23.70
C ASP A 25 9.03 14.84 23.12
N LEU A 26 8.54 15.23 21.93
CA LEU A 26 7.49 14.50 21.22
C LEU A 26 8.02 13.23 20.54
N LYS A 27 9.30 13.19 20.18
CA LYS A 27 9.97 12.03 19.57
C LYS A 27 9.99 10.83 20.52
N SER A 28 10.21 11.10 21.80
CA SER A 28 10.24 10.10 22.87
C SER A 28 8.86 9.76 23.43
N ASN A 29 7.79 10.36 22.90
CA ASN A 29 6.45 10.12 23.39
C ASN A 29 5.98 8.71 22.98
N GLN A 30 5.75 7.85 23.96
CA GLN A 30 5.30 6.47 23.77
C GLN A 30 4.02 6.34 22.92
N ASN A 31 3.16 7.36 22.91
CA ASN A 31 1.95 7.37 22.07
C ASN A 31 2.27 7.61 20.59
N PHE A 32 3.29 8.41 20.29
CA PHE A 32 3.73 8.68 18.93
C PHE A 32 4.41 7.45 18.30
N ILE A 33 5.29 6.78 19.06
CA ILE A 33 5.94 5.54 18.64
C ILE A 33 4.90 4.46 18.32
N ARG A 34 3.88 4.30 19.18
CA ARG A 34 2.78 3.35 18.93
C ARG A 34 1.99 3.68 17.67
N LEU A 35 1.65 4.95 17.45
CA LEU A 35 0.95 5.37 16.23
C LEU A 35 1.77 5.05 14.98
N GLN A 36 3.08 5.27 15.03
CA GLN A 36 3.98 4.97 13.92
C GLN A 36 4.04 3.46 13.62
N ASP A 37 4.12 2.62 14.64
CA ASP A 37 4.08 1.17 14.49
C ASP A 37 2.75 0.69 13.89
N GLU A 38 1.63 1.25 14.34
CA GLU A 38 0.29 0.94 13.79
C GLU A 38 0.16 1.33 12.32
N LEU A 39 0.72 2.49 11.94
CA LEU A 39 0.72 2.96 10.56
C LEU A 39 1.58 2.06 9.67
N ALA A 40 2.78 1.68 10.12
CA ALA A 40 3.63 0.73 9.41
C ALA A 40 2.94 -0.63 9.25
N GLY A 41 2.28 -1.12 10.30
CA GLY A 41 1.47 -2.34 10.26
C GLY A 41 0.32 -2.25 9.26
N THR A 42 -0.36 -1.10 9.21
CA THR A 42 -1.44 -0.84 8.26
C THR A 42 -0.93 -0.80 6.83
N GLU A 43 0.21 -0.15 6.56
CA GLU A 43 0.80 -0.07 5.23
C GLU A 43 1.25 -1.43 4.71
N ASN A 44 1.86 -2.24 5.59
CA ASN A 44 2.21 -3.61 5.28
C ASN A 44 0.97 -4.43 4.91
N ARG A 45 -0.13 -4.28 5.64
CA ARG A 45 -1.40 -4.96 5.33
C ARG A 45 -1.97 -4.51 4.00
N ILE A 46 -1.99 -3.21 3.71
CA ILE A 46 -2.43 -2.66 2.41
C ILE A 46 -1.62 -3.27 1.27
N THR A 47 -0.29 -3.33 1.43
CA THR A 47 0.62 -3.91 0.44
C THR A 47 0.33 -5.39 0.19
N VAL A 48 0.09 -6.17 1.24
CA VAL A 48 -0.28 -7.58 1.13
C VAL A 48 -1.61 -7.76 0.42
N GLU A 49 -2.64 -6.99 0.77
CA GLU A 49 -3.96 -7.09 0.13
C GLU A 49 -3.91 -6.67 -1.34
N ARG A 50 -3.14 -5.62 -1.68
CA ARG A 50 -2.90 -5.23 -3.07
C ARG A 50 -2.27 -6.37 -3.87
N ARG A 51 -1.24 -7.02 -3.32
CA ARG A 51 -0.60 -8.17 -3.96
C ARG A 51 -1.59 -9.33 -4.15
N ARG A 52 -2.37 -9.66 -3.12
CA ARG A 52 -3.40 -10.72 -3.19
C ARG A 52 -4.43 -10.43 -4.28
N PHE A 53 -4.96 -9.20 -4.34
CA PHE A 53 -5.88 -8.78 -5.39
C PHE A 53 -5.26 -8.96 -6.78
N ASN A 54 -4.03 -8.47 -6.98
CA ASN A 54 -3.35 -8.58 -8.27
C ASN A 54 -3.09 -10.03 -8.67
N GLN A 55 -2.74 -10.90 -7.74
CA GLN A 55 -2.60 -12.34 -7.99
C GLN A 55 -3.93 -12.99 -8.42
N THR A 56 -5.04 -12.63 -7.76
CA THR A 56 -6.38 -13.11 -8.17
C THR A 56 -6.76 -12.63 -9.56
N VAL A 57 -6.53 -11.35 -9.87
CA VAL A 57 -6.77 -10.78 -11.20
C VAL A 57 -5.88 -11.45 -12.25
N GLN A 58 -4.61 -11.71 -11.93
CA GLN A 58 -3.68 -12.40 -12.81
C GLN A 58 -4.19 -13.79 -13.18
N LEU A 59 -4.58 -14.59 -12.19
CA LEU A 59 -5.13 -15.94 -12.40
C LEU A 59 -6.42 -15.90 -13.22
N TYR A 60 -7.30 -14.93 -12.95
CA TYR A 60 -8.51 -14.73 -13.72
C TYR A 60 -8.20 -14.40 -15.19
N ASN A 61 -7.33 -13.42 -15.44
CA ASN A 61 -6.93 -12.99 -16.77
C ASN A 61 -6.25 -14.12 -17.54
N GLN A 62 -5.42 -14.92 -16.86
CA GLN A 62 -4.78 -16.10 -17.44
C GLN A 62 -5.84 -17.12 -17.89
N ARG A 63 -6.83 -17.41 -17.04
CA ARG A 63 -7.92 -18.36 -17.39
C ARG A 63 -8.73 -17.86 -18.58
N VAL A 64 -9.14 -16.59 -18.58
CA VAL A 64 -9.91 -15.97 -19.67
C VAL A 64 -9.15 -16.00 -21.01
N ARG A 65 -7.82 -16.06 -21.00
CA ARG A 65 -6.98 -16.11 -22.21
C ARG A 65 -6.49 -17.52 -22.59
N THR A 66 -6.75 -18.53 -21.76
CA THR A 66 -6.24 -19.89 -21.98
C THR A 66 -7.31 -20.78 -22.62
N PHE A 67 -6.92 -21.57 -23.62
CA PHE A 67 -7.78 -22.60 -24.20
C PHE A 67 -8.07 -23.72 -23.17
N PRO A 68 -9.32 -24.24 -23.08
CA PRO A 68 -10.50 -23.90 -23.89
C PRO A 68 -11.30 -22.71 -23.35
N THR A 69 -11.02 -22.25 -22.14
CA THR A 69 -11.78 -21.20 -21.44
C THR A 69 -11.93 -19.91 -22.23
N MET A 70 -10.98 -19.52 -23.09
CA MET A 70 -11.08 -18.33 -23.94
C MET A 70 -12.29 -18.34 -24.89
N ILE A 71 -12.74 -19.52 -25.33
CA ILE A 71 -13.89 -19.67 -26.24
C ILE A 71 -15.17 -19.34 -25.49
N PHE A 72 -15.36 -19.99 -24.34
CA PHE A 72 -16.49 -19.72 -23.45
C PHE A 72 -16.45 -18.28 -22.91
N ALA A 73 -15.25 -17.76 -22.62
CA ALA A 73 -15.09 -16.37 -22.19
C ALA A 73 -15.59 -15.37 -23.24
N GLY A 74 -15.27 -15.59 -24.52
CA GLY A 74 -15.82 -14.79 -25.62
C GLY A 74 -17.34 -14.92 -25.76
N MET A 75 -17.87 -16.15 -25.67
CA MET A 75 -19.32 -16.42 -25.78
C MET A 75 -20.15 -15.80 -24.65
N PHE A 76 -19.64 -15.81 -23.42
CA PHE A 76 -20.32 -15.28 -22.23
C PHE A 76 -19.88 -13.87 -21.83
N GLY A 77 -19.02 -13.22 -22.63
CA GLY A 77 -18.60 -11.83 -22.41
C GLY A 77 -17.64 -11.62 -21.23
N PHE A 78 -16.91 -12.65 -20.80
CA PHE A 78 -15.89 -12.52 -19.76
C PHE A 78 -14.65 -11.81 -20.31
N GLN A 79 -14.38 -10.61 -19.82
CA GLN A 79 -13.25 -9.76 -20.23
C GLN A 79 -12.19 -9.69 -19.12
N GLN A 80 -10.95 -9.37 -19.51
CA GLN A 80 -9.86 -9.14 -18.57
C GLN A 80 -10.22 -8.07 -17.54
N ARG A 81 -9.78 -8.29 -16.31
CA ARG A 81 -9.91 -7.34 -15.21
C ARG A 81 -8.62 -6.51 -15.07
N PRO A 82 -8.73 -5.20 -14.79
CA PRO A 82 -7.57 -4.37 -14.52
C PRO A 82 -6.91 -4.80 -13.21
N TYR A 83 -5.58 -4.65 -13.15
CA TYR A 83 -4.84 -4.77 -11.91
C TYR A 83 -5.10 -3.57 -11.01
N PHE A 84 -4.87 -3.76 -9.71
CA PHE A 84 -4.73 -2.65 -8.79
C PHE A 84 -3.33 -2.05 -9.00
N GLU A 85 -3.30 -0.95 -9.72
CA GLU A 85 -2.09 -0.14 -9.92
C GLU A 85 -1.96 0.82 -8.74
N ALA A 86 -0.75 0.92 -8.20
CA ALA A 86 -0.39 1.95 -7.26
C ALA A 86 0.08 3.17 -8.05
N SER A 87 -0.30 4.39 -7.67
CA SER A 87 0.36 5.59 -8.17
C SER A 87 1.87 5.48 -7.94
N ALA A 88 2.68 6.08 -8.81
CA ALA A 88 4.14 5.99 -8.71
C ALA A 88 4.66 6.45 -7.32
N GLU A 89 3.94 7.36 -6.65
CA GLU A 89 4.28 7.79 -5.29
C GLU A 89 3.94 6.76 -4.19
N ALA A 90 3.04 5.81 -4.44
CA ALA A 90 2.63 4.77 -3.48
C ALA A 90 3.42 3.45 -3.62
N GLN A 91 4.39 3.39 -4.54
CA GLN A 91 5.34 2.27 -4.67
C GLN A 91 6.57 2.45 -3.77
N GLU A 92 6.90 3.68 -3.38
CA GLU A 92 7.90 3.92 -2.34
C GLU A 92 7.26 3.67 -0.98
N THR A 93 7.26 2.42 -0.55
CA THR A 93 7.01 2.10 0.86
C THR A 93 8.06 2.86 1.67
N PRO A 94 7.68 3.80 2.55
CA PRO A 94 8.67 4.51 3.35
C PRO A 94 9.38 3.47 4.22
N LYS A 95 10.66 3.20 3.90
CA LYS A 95 11.53 2.41 4.77
C LYS A 95 11.84 3.28 5.97
N VAL A 96 11.07 3.12 7.03
CA VAL A 96 11.35 3.81 8.28
C VAL A 96 12.39 2.99 9.04
N ASP A 97 13.66 3.35 8.87
CA ASP A 97 14.79 2.77 9.60
C ASP A 97 15.11 3.66 10.80
N PHE A 98 15.00 3.10 12.00
CA PHE A 98 15.20 3.81 13.27
C PHE A 98 16.50 3.44 13.98
N SER A 99 17.43 2.77 13.30
CA SER A 99 18.70 2.32 13.91
C SER A 99 19.71 3.46 14.18
N SER A 100 19.46 4.70 13.74
CA SER A 100 20.35 5.84 13.97
C SER A 100 19.90 6.71 15.17
N GLY A 101 19.90 6.14 16.37
CA GLY A 101 19.54 6.87 17.60
C GLY A 101 20.18 6.39 18.90
N SER A 102 21.07 5.38 18.85
CA SER A 102 21.89 5.00 20.01
C SER A 102 23.32 5.51 19.83
N ASN A 103 23.59 6.70 20.36
CA ASN A 103 24.88 7.10 20.92
C ASN A 103 24.67 8.31 21.83
#